data_AF-A0AAN7Q652-F1
#
_entry.id   AF-A0AAN7Q652-F1
#
_cell.length_a   1.000
_cell.length_b   1.000
_cell.length_c   1.000
_cell.angle_alpha   90.00
_cell.angle_beta   90.00
_cell.angle_gamma   90.00
#
_symmetry.space_group_name_H-M   'P 1'
#
loop_
_entity.id
_entity.type
_entity.pdbx_description
1 polymer ?
#
loop_
_entity_poly.entity_id
_entity_poly.type
_entity_poly.pdbx_seq_one_letter_code
_entity_poly.pdbx_strand_id
1 'polypeptide(L)'
;MSLEDTLAIGCDGTVTNTGKYGGVIRLLEKRLHRPLQWIICLLHLNELPLRHLFAKLDGTTTGPNTYSGAIGKLLDDCEKRSVVVFEKIEGMLPNISNVKDLSSDQRYLYDITSAVISGKCSSDLSNRSPGKMSHARWLTKANRILRLYVSTEIPTNELKQLATFAVKVYAPICEMLFFAHPENLLLSMLSDEQKHVRELAARRILKARKSSESLQLRVFEVPKINLNASSYIDLIDWQQSYSQPPILTNVPDKTLHSLVESGGDDEVLFLRLPCHTQAVERAVKIVTEASMQLCHKTAREA
;
A
#
# COMPACT_ATOMS: atom_id res chain seq x y z
N MET A 1 -25.78 -10.75 -3.82
CA MET A 1 -24.65 -11.12 -4.69
C MET A 1 -24.31 -12.56 -4.37
N SER A 2 -24.32 -13.46 -5.35
CA SER A 2 -23.91 -14.84 -5.11
C SER A 2 -22.40 -14.89 -4.88
N LEU A 3 -21.93 -15.80 -4.01
CA LEU A 3 -20.50 -16.04 -3.83
C LEU A 3 -19.85 -16.45 -5.16
N GLU A 4 -20.60 -17.15 -6.01
CA GLU A 4 -20.16 -17.65 -7.32
C GLU A 4 -19.84 -16.53 -8.32
N ASP A 5 -20.45 -15.35 -8.18
CA ASP A 5 -20.23 -14.18 -9.04
C ASP A 5 -19.07 -13.29 -8.56
N THR A 6 -18.43 -13.62 -7.44
CA THR A 6 -17.40 -12.77 -6.82
C THR A 6 -16.15 -12.70 -7.69
N LEU A 7 -15.80 -11.53 -8.23
CA LEU A 7 -14.60 -11.38 -9.08
C LEU A 7 -13.34 -11.01 -8.29
N ALA A 8 -13.51 -10.27 -7.20
CA ALA A 8 -12.42 -9.74 -6.39
C ALA A 8 -12.78 -9.77 -4.91
N ILE A 9 -11.77 -9.89 -4.06
CA ILE A 9 -11.91 -9.79 -2.61
C ILE A 9 -10.85 -8.83 -2.07
N GLY A 10 -11.30 -7.91 -1.23
CA GLY A 10 -10.43 -6.96 -0.55
C GLY A 10 -10.36 -7.25 0.95
N CYS A 11 -9.16 -7.29 1.50
CA CYS A 11 -8.91 -7.50 2.93
C CYS A 11 -7.54 -6.93 3.33
N ASP A 12 -7.20 -7.00 4.61
CA ASP A 12 -5.82 -6.73 5.05
C ASP A 12 -4.88 -7.90 4.71
N GLY A 13 -3.56 -7.61 4.71
CA GLY A 13 -2.52 -8.61 4.46
C GLY A 13 -2.16 -9.51 5.64
N THR A 14 -3.05 -9.70 6.64
CA THR A 14 -2.75 -10.60 7.76
C THR A 14 -2.75 -12.06 7.31
N VAL A 15 -1.97 -12.91 8.00
CA VAL A 15 -1.90 -14.36 7.71
C VAL A 15 -3.27 -15.04 7.76
N THR A 16 -4.19 -14.55 8.60
CA THR A 16 -5.58 -15.05 8.65
C THR A 16 -6.30 -14.86 7.30
N ASN A 17 -6.03 -13.77 6.59
CA ASN A 17 -6.66 -13.47 5.32
C ASN A 17 -5.87 -14.02 4.12
N THR A 18 -4.55 -13.83 4.12
CA THR A 18 -3.66 -14.11 2.97
C THR A 18 -2.73 -15.31 3.17
N GLY A 19 -2.91 -16.08 4.25
CA GLY A 19 -2.08 -17.24 4.57
C GLY A 19 -2.03 -18.29 3.45
N LYS A 20 -0.84 -18.88 3.27
CA LYS A 20 -0.51 -19.75 2.14
C LYS A 20 -1.44 -20.95 2.00
N TYR A 21 -1.85 -21.59 3.10
CA TYR A 21 -2.75 -22.74 3.04
C TYR A 21 -4.09 -22.51 3.73
N GLY A 22 -4.10 -21.79 4.86
CA GLY A 22 -5.26 -21.53 5.71
C GLY A 22 -5.87 -20.12 5.63
N GLY A 23 -5.35 -19.23 4.77
CA GLY A 23 -5.92 -17.89 4.61
C GLY A 23 -7.36 -17.94 4.08
N VAL A 24 -8.24 -17.03 4.54
CA VAL A 24 -9.65 -17.02 4.11
C VAL A 24 -9.79 -16.92 2.60
N ILE A 25 -8.98 -16.11 1.92
CA ILE A 25 -9.06 -16.02 0.46
C ILE A 25 -8.68 -17.36 -0.18
N ARG A 26 -7.64 -18.02 0.34
CA ARG A 26 -7.23 -19.35 -0.14
C ARG A 26 -8.33 -20.39 0.02
N LEU A 27 -9.03 -20.37 1.15
CA LEU A 27 -10.16 -21.28 1.41
C LEU A 27 -11.34 -20.99 0.47
N LEU A 28 -11.63 -19.71 0.21
CA LEU A 28 -12.66 -19.30 -0.75
C LEU A 28 -12.33 -19.74 -2.18
N GLU A 29 -11.10 -19.54 -2.64
CA GLU A 29 -10.65 -19.98 -3.96
C GLU A 29 -10.73 -21.51 -4.12
N LYS A 30 -10.36 -22.27 -3.08
CA LYS A 30 -10.53 -23.73 -3.05
C LYS A 30 -12.01 -24.13 -3.16
N ARG A 31 -12.91 -23.41 -2.48
CA ARG A 31 -14.36 -23.67 -2.51
C ARG A 31 -15.01 -23.32 -3.83
N LEU A 32 -14.51 -22.27 -4.50
CA LEU A 32 -14.99 -21.77 -5.78
C LEU A 32 -14.31 -22.43 -6.99
N HIS A 33 -13.24 -23.20 -6.77
CA HIS A 33 -12.42 -23.81 -7.81
C HIS A 33 -11.90 -22.82 -8.86
N ARG A 34 -11.67 -21.56 -8.46
CA ARG A 34 -11.11 -20.52 -9.32
C ARG A 34 -10.40 -19.44 -8.52
N PRO A 35 -9.41 -18.75 -9.11
CA PRO A 35 -8.79 -17.59 -8.48
C PRO A 35 -9.76 -16.41 -8.39
N LEU A 36 -9.65 -15.63 -7.31
CA LEU A 36 -10.28 -14.31 -7.14
C LEU A 36 -9.22 -13.23 -7.35
N GLN A 37 -9.56 -12.02 -7.79
CA GLN A 37 -8.60 -10.90 -7.75
C GLN A 37 -8.36 -10.46 -6.30
N TRP A 38 -7.10 -10.36 -5.87
CA TRP A 38 -6.76 -10.00 -4.51
C TRP A 38 -6.51 -8.49 -4.40
N ILE A 39 -7.33 -7.79 -3.61
CA ILE A 39 -7.16 -6.37 -3.29
C ILE A 39 -6.64 -6.27 -1.85
N ILE A 40 -5.36 -6.59 -1.66
CA ILE A 40 -4.79 -6.69 -0.32
C ILE A 40 -4.28 -5.33 0.12
N CYS A 41 -4.79 -4.86 1.25
CA CYS A 41 -4.21 -3.75 1.99
C CYS A 41 -2.95 -4.24 2.70
N LEU A 42 -1.78 -3.93 2.13
CA LEU A 42 -0.49 -4.22 2.73
C LEU A 42 0.00 -3.10 3.66
N LEU A 43 -0.88 -2.23 4.17
CA LEU A 43 -0.51 -1.14 5.07
C LEU A 43 0.45 -1.64 6.18
N HIS A 44 0.14 -2.79 6.80
CA HIS A 44 0.96 -3.47 7.81
C HIS A 44 2.42 -3.72 7.38
N LEU A 45 2.70 -4.03 6.11
CA LEU A 45 4.07 -4.22 5.62
C LEU A 45 4.84 -2.88 5.59
N ASN A 46 4.17 -1.78 5.24
CA ASN A 46 4.76 -0.43 5.31
C ASN A 46 5.03 0.02 6.74
N GLU A 47 4.21 -0.44 7.68
CA GLU A 47 4.40 -0.15 9.08
C GLU A 47 5.70 -0.76 9.62
N LEU A 48 6.13 -1.91 9.10
CA LEU A 48 7.28 -2.63 9.65
C LEU A 48 8.58 -1.81 9.57
N PRO A 49 9.04 -1.28 8.42
CA PRO A 49 10.26 -0.47 8.37
C PRO A 49 10.22 0.73 9.30
N LEU A 50 9.11 1.51 9.29
CA LEU A 50 8.95 2.67 10.15
C LEU A 50 8.96 2.26 11.63
N ARG A 51 8.35 1.12 11.97
CA ARG A 51 8.35 0.58 13.32
C ARG A 51 9.73 0.22 13.82
N HIS A 52 10.51 -0.51 13.03
CA HIS A 52 11.87 -0.90 13.42
C HIS A 52 12.77 0.33 13.56
N LEU A 53 12.66 1.29 12.64
CA LEU A 53 13.41 2.54 12.72
C LEU A 53 13.02 3.35 13.97
N PHE A 54 11.73 3.50 14.22
CA PHE A 54 11.23 4.21 15.39
C PHE A 54 11.69 3.56 16.69
N ALA A 55 11.59 2.23 16.80
CA ALA A 55 12.03 1.50 17.97
C ALA A 55 13.56 1.63 18.20
N LYS A 56 14.35 1.73 17.13
CA LYS A 56 15.80 1.95 17.21
C LYS A 56 16.15 3.36 17.67
N LEU A 57 15.43 4.38 17.21
CA LEU A 57 15.75 5.78 17.45
C LEU A 57 15.13 6.35 18.74
N ASP A 58 13.90 5.95 19.05
CA ASP A 58 13.14 6.46 20.20
C ASP A 58 12.94 5.39 21.29
N GLY A 59 13.39 4.15 21.06
CA GLY A 59 13.23 3.04 22.00
C GLY A 59 11.90 2.31 21.87
N THR A 60 11.78 1.19 22.58
CA THR A 60 10.58 0.36 22.62
C THR A 60 9.55 0.90 23.62
N THR A 61 8.29 0.56 23.42
CA THR A 61 7.21 0.91 24.36
C THR A 61 7.42 0.19 25.69
N THR A 62 7.35 0.91 26.82
CA THR A 62 7.49 0.32 28.17
C THR A 62 6.18 -0.25 28.71
N GLY A 63 5.08 -0.04 27.98
CA GLY A 63 3.75 -0.57 28.28
C GLY A 63 2.84 -0.43 27.06
N PRO A 64 1.60 -0.97 27.11
CA PRO A 64 0.69 -0.98 25.96
C PRO A 64 0.32 0.41 25.44
N ASN A 65 0.50 1.47 26.25
CA ASN A 65 0.12 2.84 25.91
C ASN A 65 1.24 3.89 26.11
N THR A 66 2.46 3.53 26.51
CA THR A 66 3.49 4.52 26.90
C THR A 66 4.78 4.37 26.09
N TYR A 67 5.22 5.49 25.51
CA TYR A 67 6.54 5.60 24.86
C TYR A 67 7.63 5.88 25.89
N SER A 68 8.79 5.24 25.72
CA SER A 68 9.96 5.48 26.54
C SER A 68 10.72 6.73 26.09
N GLY A 69 10.89 6.89 24.77
CA GLY A 69 11.65 7.98 24.18
C GLY A 69 10.95 9.33 24.15
N ALA A 70 11.77 10.35 23.89
CA ALA A 70 11.37 11.74 23.89
C ALA A 70 10.46 12.07 22.69
N ILE A 71 10.74 11.50 21.51
CA ILE A 71 9.97 11.77 20.30
C ILE A 71 8.55 11.21 20.48
N GLY A 72 8.42 9.96 20.93
CA GLY A 72 7.12 9.32 21.13
C GLY A 72 6.20 10.08 22.08
N LYS A 73 6.75 10.64 23.17
CA LYS A 73 6.00 11.49 24.11
C LYS A 73 5.53 12.80 23.47
N LEU A 74 6.33 13.36 22.56
CA LEU A 74 5.97 14.60 21.86
C LEU A 74 4.92 14.39 20.75
N LEU A 75 4.74 13.16 20.27
CA LEU A 75 3.77 12.88 19.22
C LEU A 75 2.33 13.13 19.67
N ASP A 76 1.99 12.91 20.94
CA ASP A 76 0.61 13.07 21.45
C ASP A 76 0.10 14.51 21.33
N ASP A 77 0.98 15.50 21.54
CA ASP A 77 0.65 16.93 21.55
C ASP A 77 1.19 17.69 20.34
N CYS A 78 1.70 17.00 19.31
CA CYS A 78 2.34 17.67 18.15
C CYS A 78 1.40 18.65 17.41
N GLU A 79 0.09 18.41 17.43
CA GLU A 79 -0.94 19.25 16.83
C GLU A 79 -1.16 20.60 17.55
N LYS A 80 -0.81 20.67 18.85
CA LYS A 80 -0.92 21.91 19.65
C LYS A 80 0.21 22.89 19.35
N ARG A 81 1.26 22.45 18.63
CA ARG A 81 2.43 23.26 18.32
C ARG A 81 2.19 24.05 17.02
N SER A 82 2.55 25.33 17.03
CA SER A 82 2.56 26.14 15.81
C SER A 82 3.62 25.62 14.83
N VAL A 83 3.31 25.72 13.53
CA VAL A 83 4.30 25.50 12.48
C VAL A 83 5.35 26.61 12.56
N VAL A 84 6.61 26.24 12.37
CA VAL A 84 7.76 27.15 12.38
C VAL A 84 8.48 27.09 11.03
N VAL A 85 9.53 27.89 10.86
CA VAL A 85 10.44 27.70 9.72
C VAL A 85 11.18 26.39 9.92
N PHE A 86 11.12 25.49 8.93
CA PHE A 86 11.75 24.17 8.98
C PHE A 86 12.57 23.90 7.71
N GLU A 87 13.52 22.97 7.81
CA GLU A 87 14.37 22.54 6.70
C GLU A 87 13.57 21.64 5.74
N LYS A 88 13.68 21.90 4.43
CA LYS A 88 13.04 21.03 3.42
C LYS A 88 13.70 19.65 3.40
N ILE A 89 12.91 18.61 3.15
CA ILE A 89 13.44 17.26 2.88
C ILE A 89 13.16 16.92 1.43
N GLU A 90 14.20 16.61 0.68
CA GLU A 90 14.04 16.15 -0.70
C GLU A 90 13.24 14.84 -0.75
N GLY A 91 12.31 14.73 -1.70
CA GLY A 91 11.47 13.56 -1.87
C GLY A 91 10.60 13.69 -3.11
N MET A 92 9.96 12.60 -3.50
CA MET A 92 9.02 12.55 -4.61
C MET A 92 7.75 11.84 -4.14
N LEU A 93 6.60 12.47 -4.34
CA LEU A 93 5.30 11.84 -4.14
C LEU A 93 4.70 11.48 -5.50
N PRO A 94 3.95 10.36 -5.58
CA PRO A 94 3.18 10.06 -6.78
C PRO A 94 2.12 11.16 -7.02
N ASN A 95 1.81 11.41 -8.29
CA ASN A 95 0.69 12.28 -8.64
C ASN A 95 -0.62 11.50 -8.44
N ILE A 96 -1.42 11.90 -7.46
CA ILE A 96 -2.70 11.25 -7.17
C ILE A 96 -3.78 12.00 -7.95
N SER A 97 -4.33 11.36 -8.98
CA SER A 97 -5.32 11.93 -9.89
C SER A 97 -6.63 12.35 -9.19
N ASN A 98 -7.00 11.72 -8.07
CA ASN A 98 -8.14 12.16 -7.25
C ASN A 98 -7.87 12.10 -5.74
N VAL A 99 -7.28 13.16 -5.19
CA VAL A 99 -7.00 13.31 -3.74
C VAL A 99 -8.27 13.26 -2.86
N LYS A 100 -9.47 13.45 -3.44
CA LYS A 100 -10.74 13.41 -2.68
C LYS A 100 -11.17 12.00 -2.29
N ASP A 101 -10.65 10.99 -2.97
CA ASP A 101 -11.03 9.60 -2.71
C ASP A 101 -10.26 9.01 -1.51
N LEU A 102 -9.12 9.63 -1.15
CA LEU A 102 -8.27 9.22 -0.02
C LEU A 102 -9.01 9.32 1.33
N SER A 103 -8.65 8.44 2.26
CA SER A 103 -9.07 8.59 3.65
C SER A 103 -8.47 9.85 4.28
N SER A 104 -9.03 10.30 5.40
CA SER A 104 -8.56 11.51 6.09
C SER A 104 -7.07 11.42 6.45
N ASP A 105 -6.62 10.25 6.89
CA ASP A 105 -5.25 10.01 7.33
C ASP A 105 -4.28 9.93 6.14
N GLN A 106 -4.68 9.31 5.02
CA GLN A 106 -3.90 9.28 3.77
C GLN A 106 -3.77 10.67 3.17
N ARG A 107 -4.88 11.41 3.07
CA ARG A 107 -4.86 12.78 2.56
C ARG A 107 -3.98 13.69 3.43
N TYR A 108 -4.03 13.51 4.74
CA TYR A 108 -3.13 14.24 5.63
C TYR A 108 -1.67 13.88 5.37
N LEU A 109 -1.33 12.59 5.21
CA LEU A 109 0.04 12.14 4.89
C LEU A 109 0.55 12.77 3.60
N TYR A 110 -0.27 12.75 2.55
CA TYR A 110 0.05 13.34 1.26
C TYR A 110 0.34 14.84 1.39
N ASP A 111 -0.59 15.58 2.00
CA ASP A 111 -0.47 17.04 2.13
C ASP A 111 0.72 17.45 3.02
N ILE A 112 0.94 16.78 4.15
CA ILE A 112 2.07 17.08 5.05
C ILE A 112 3.41 16.70 4.42
N THR A 113 3.46 15.62 3.65
CA THR A 113 4.68 15.24 2.93
C THR A 113 5.01 16.25 1.83
N SER A 114 4.02 16.70 1.05
CA SER A 114 4.19 17.78 0.07
C SER A 114 4.63 19.09 0.73
N ALA A 115 4.11 19.41 1.91
CA ALA A 115 4.55 20.59 2.67
C ALA A 115 6.02 20.50 3.10
N VAL A 116 6.46 19.32 3.55
CA VAL A 116 7.86 19.07 3.94
C VAL A 116 8.81 19.14 2.73
N ILE A 117 8.40 18.60 1.58
CA ILE A 117 9.18 18.64 0.34
C ILE A 117 9.31 20.08 -0.18
N SER A 118 8.21 20.84 -0.18
CA SER A 118 8.18 22.22 -0.68
C SER A 118 8.74 23.24 0.31
N GLY A 119 8.90 22.88 1.58
CA GLY A 119 9.27 23.79 2.67
C GLY A 119 8.15 24.76 3.07
N LYS A 120 6.90 24.51 2.65
CA LYS A 120 5.75 25.40 2.90
C LYS A 120 4.57 24.61 3.46
N CYS A 121 4.18 24.91 4.70
CA CYS A 121 2.99 24.34 5.32
C CYS A 121 1.94 25.45 5.48
N SER A 122 0.73 25.24 4.92
CA SER A 122 -0.36 26.21 5.01
C SER A 122 -1.00 26.21 6.39
N SER A 123 -1.63 27.34 6.77
CA SER A 123 -2.43 27.43 8.00
C SER A 123 -3.57 26.40 8.04
N ASP A 124 -4.18 26.14 6.88
CA ASP A 124 -5.24 25.16 6.76
C ASP A 124 -4.74 23.74 7.05
N LEU A 125 -3.52 23.41 6.61
CA LEU A 125 -2.88 22.13 6.93
C LEU A 125 -2.44 22.07 8.40
N SER A 126 -1.89 23.16 8.95
CA SER A 126 -1.44 23.17 10.36
C SER A 126 -2.57 22.98 11.36
N ASN A 127 -3.78 23.45 11.02
CA ASN A 127 -4.97 23.36 11.84
C ASN A 127 -5.72 22.03 11.70
N ARG A 128 -5.37 21.21 10.69
CA ARG A 128 -5.95 19.87 10.54
C ARG A 128 -5.37 18.93 11.58
N SER A 129 -6.21 18.06 12.13
CA SER A 129 -5.74 17.00 13.04
C SER A 129 -4.98 15.94 12.24
N PRO A 130 -3.77 15.54 12.68
CA PRO A 130 -2.99 14.45 12.07
C PRO A 130 -3.56 13.05 12.36
N GLY A 131 -4.72 12.96 13.01
CA GLY A 131 -5.37 11.71 13.44
C GLY A 131 -5.08 11.38 14.90
N LYS A 132 -5.91 10.53 15.52
CA LYS A 132 -5.79 10.14 16.93
C LYS A 132 -4.71 9.07 17.13
N MET A 133 -3.77 9.30 18.05
CA MET A 133 -2.70 8.34 18.35
C MET A 133 -3.22 6.95 18.73
N SER A 134 -2.59 5.94 18.15
CA SER A 134 -2.75 4.53 18.48
C SER A 134 -1.44 3.81 18.21
N HIS A 135 -1.01 2.94 19.12
CA HIS A 135 0.23 2.15 18.97
C HIS A 135 0.19 1.16 17.79
N ALA A 136 -1.01 0.84 17.28
CA ALA A 136 -1.22 -0.06 16.17
C ALA A 136 -1.35 0.66 14.81
N ARG A 137 -1.42 2.00 14.77
CA ARG A 137 -1.65 2.75 13.53
C ARG A 137 -0.42 3.55 13.14
N TRP A 138 0.44 2.97 12.30
CA TRP A 138 1.69 3.61 11.91
C TRP A 138 1.51 4.71 10.87
N LEU A 139 0.41 4.71 10.12
CA LEU A 139 0.04 5.82 9.23
C LEU A 139 -0.15 7.12 10.02
N THR A 140 -1.00 7.08 11.05
CA THR A 140 -1.19 8.21 11.97
C THR A 140 0.12 8.61 12.67
N LYS A 141 0.99 7.63 12.95
CA LYS A 141 2.30 7.91 13.53
C LYS A 141 3.22 8.66 12.57
N ALA A 142 3.26 8.27 11.29
CA ALA A 142 3.98 8.98 10.25
C ALA A 142 3.46 10.42 10.10
N ASN A 143 2.13 10.60 10.08
CA ASN A 143 1.49 11.92 10.05
C ASN A 143 1.96 12.81 11.21
N ARG A 144 1.98 12.25 12.42
CA ARG A 144 2.41 12.97 13.62
C ARG A 144 3.92 13.23 13.69
N ILE A 145 4.75 12.33 13.16
CA ILE A 145 6.20 12.56 13.02
C ILE A 145 6.45 13.75 12.10
N LEU A 146 5.80 13.80 10.94
CA LEU A 146 5.93 14.92 10.00
C LEU A 146 5.33 16.21 10.57
N ARG A 147 4.18 16.12 11.26
CA ARG A 147 3.58 17.27 11.95
C ARG A 147 4.47 17.81 13.07
N LEU A 148 5.16 16.95 13.81
CA LEU A 148 6.13 17.35 14.82
C LEU A 148 7.37 17.99 14.17
N TYR A 149 7.85 17.43 13.06
CA TYR A 149 9.01 17.97 12.33
C TYR A 149 8.78 19.41 11.86
N VAL A 150 7.65 19.71 11.22
CA VAL A 150 7.32 21.08 10.77
C VAL A 150 7.05 22.06 11.92
N SER A 151 6.93 21.57 13.15
CA SER A 151 6.75 22.36 14.38
C SER A 151 8.02 22.48 15.21
N THR A 152 9.16 21.99 14.71
CA THR A 152 10.41 21.95 15.47
C THR A 152 11.49 22.69 14.70
N GLU A 153 11.86 23.87 15.20
CA GLU A 153 12.83 24.76 14.55
C GLU A 153 14.22 24.12 14.49
N ILE A 154 14.61 23.43 15.57
CA ILE A 154 15.88 22.72 15.68
C ILE A 154 15.59 21.23 15.98
N PRO A 155 15.27 20.43 14.95
CA PRO A 155 14.93 19.03 15.17
C PRO A 155 16.18 18.21 15.49
N THR A 156 16.04 17.24 16.41
CA THR A 156 17.13 16.30 16.72
C THR A 156 17.47 15.45 15.51
N ASN A 157 18.67 14.85 15.50
CA ASN A 157 19.10 13.99 14.40
C ASN A 157 18.15 12.80 14.20
N GLU A 158 17.60 12.25 15.29
CA GLU A 158 16.65 11.15 15.28
C GLU A 158 15.32 11.57 14.65
N LEU A 159 14.81 12.77 14.98
CA LEU A 159 13.60 13.31 14.38
C LEU A 159 13.82 13.62 12.88
N LYS A 160 14.99 14.16 12.50
CA LYS A 160 15.37 14.35 11.09
C LYS A 160 15.39 13.02 10.33
N GLN A 161 15.96 11.96 10.91
CA GLN A 161 16.00 10.64 10.30
C GLN A 161 14.60 10.04 10.11
N LEU A 162 13.74 10.13 11.12
CA LEU A 162 12.36 9.65 11.04
C LEU A 162 11.55 10.43 10.00
N ALA A 163 11.66 11.76 9.98
CA ALA A 163 10.99 12.60 8.98
C ALA A 163 11.50 12.29 7.57
N THR A 164 12.82 12.12 7.41
CA THR A 164 13.43 11.75 6.12
C THR A 164 12.92 10.40 5.64
N PHE A 165 12.88 9.40 6.51
CA PHE A 165 12.33 8.09 6.19
C PHE A 165 10.84 8.20 5.82
N ALA A 166 10.07 8.99 6.57
CA ALA A 166 8.65 9.17 6.30
C ALA A 166 8.41 9.81 4.92
N VAL A 167 9.19 10.84 4.55
CA VAL A 167 9.09 11.53 3.25
C VAL A 167 9.60 10.67 2.09
N LYS A 168 10.78 10.05 2.24
CA LYS A 168 11.46 9.37 1.13
C LYS A 168 11.01 7.93 0.93
N VAL A 169 10.50 7.28 1.96
CA VAL A 169 10.21 5.85 1.97
C VAL A 169 8.76 5.60 2.34
N TYR A 170 8.31 6.02 3.52
CA TYR A 170 6.98 5.65 4.00
C TYR A 170 5.85 6.23 3.14
N ALA A 171 5.84 7.53 2.86
CA ALA A 171 4.75 8.17 2.12
C ALA A 171 4.65 7.71 0.66
N PRO A 172 5.74 7.66 -0.14
CA PRO A 172 5.68 7.10 -1.49
C PRO A 172 5.19 5.67 -1.49
N ILE A 173 5.66 4.85 -0.53
CA ILE A 173 5.25 3.46 -0.44
C ILE A 173 3.80 3.35 0.08
N CYS A 174 3.34 4.16 1.03
CA CYS A 174 1.96 4.13 1.54
C CYS A 174 0.94 4.43 0.45
N GLU A 175 1.28 5.33 -0.46
CA GLU A 175 0.48 5.66 -1.64
C GLU A 175 0.63 4.62 -2.78
N MET A 176 1.63 3.72 -2.71
CA MET A 176 1.91 2.70 -3.75
C MET A 176 1.67 1.24 -3.32
N LEU A 177 1.52 0.92 -2.02
CA LEU A 177 1.58 -0.47 -1.54
C LEU A 177 0.27 -1.25 -1.61
N PHE A 178 -0.80 -0.71 -2.18
CA PHE A 178 -1.86 -1.57 -2.71
C PHE A 178 -1.37 -2.42 -3.89
N PHE A 179 -0.21 -2.07 -4.47
CA PHE A 179 0.29 -2.66 -5.70
C PHE A 179 1.37 -3.72 -5.53
N ALA A 180 2.00 -3.94 -4.37
CA ALA A 180 3.14 -4.89 -4.31
C ALA A 180 2.77 -6.36 -4.61
N HIS A 181 1.48 -6.71 -4.74
CA HIS A 181 1.09 -7.96 -5.39
C HIS A 181 1.39 -7.86 -6.91
N PRO A 182 2.17 -8.77 -7.52
CA PRO A 182 2.55 -8.67 -8.94
C PRO A 182 1.36 -8.43 -9.89
N GLU A 183 0.23 -9.09 -9.64
CA GLU A 183 -1.04 -8.86 -10.35
C GLU A 183 -1.52 -7.41 -10.31
N ASN A 184 -1.44 -6.74 -9.17
CA ASN A 184 -1.88 -5.35 -9.03
C ASN A 184 -0.89 -4.39 -9.71
N LEU A 185 0.42 -4.68 -9.69
CA LEU A 185 1.39 -3.94 -10.53
C LEU A 185 1.04 -4.07 -12.01
N LEU A 186 0.73 -5.28 -12.50
CA LEU A 186 0.37 -5.48 -13.91
C LEU A 186 -0.89 -4.69 -14.32
N LEU A 187 -1.91 -4.64 -13.46
CA LEU A 187 -3.11 -3.83 -13.71
C LEU A 187 -2.81 -2.33 -13.74
N SER A 188 -1.91 -1.86 -12.87
CA SER A 188 -1.47 -0.46 -12.84
C SER A 188 -0.71 -0.12 -14.11
N MET A 189 0.25 -0.97 -14.50
CA MET A 189 1.04 -0.79 -15.70
C MET A 189 0.17 -0.79 -16.97
N LEU A 190 -0.88 -1.62 -17.03
CA LEU A 190 -1.84 -1.62 -18.15
C LEU A 190 -2.64 -0.31 -18.28
N SER A 191 -2.80 0.44 -17.19
CA SER A 191 -3.52 1.72 -17.16
C SER A 191 -2.58 2.94 -17.10
N ASP A 192 -1.26 2.72 -17.21
CA ASP A 192 -0.27 3.79 -17.12
C ASP A 192 -0.40 4.77 -18.29
N GLU A 193 -0.10 6.04 -18.08
CA GLU A 193 -0.13 7.06 -19.14
C GLU A 193 0.95 6.80 -20.21
N GLN A 194 2.06 6.19 -19.83
CA GLN A 194 3.19 5.89 -20.70
C GLN A 194 2.93 4.61 -21.52
N LYS A 195 2.84 4.78 -22.84
CA LYS A 195 2.56 3.71 -23.82
C LYS A 195 3.46 2.48 -23.64
N HIS A 196 4.77 2.70 -23.51
CA HIS A 196 5.76 1.63 -23.34
C HIS A 196 5.54 0.79 -22.06
N VAL A 197 4.95 1.38 -21.02
CA VAL A 197 4.64 0.68 -19.76
C VAL A 197 3.43 -0.22 -19.94
N ARG A 198 2.40 0.25 -20.66
CA ARG A 198 1.23 -0.54 -21.05
C ARG A 198 1.62 -1.74 -21.92
N GLU A 199 2.48 -1.50 -22.92
CA GLU A 199 3.02 -2.57 -23.77
C GLU A 199 3.77 -3.62 -22.95
N LEU A 200 4.65 -3.18 -22.04
CA LEU A 200 5.41 -4.06 -21.16
C LEU A 200 4.48 -4.90 -20.26
N ALA A 201 3.40 -4.30 -19.75
CA ALA A 201 2.39 -5.01 -18.96
C ALA A 201 1.74 -6.14 -19.77
N ALA A 202 1.31 -5.84 -21.00
CA ALA A 202 0.68 -6.80 -21.90
C ALA A 202 1.61 -7.99 -22.19
N ARG A 203 2.90 -7.72 -22.48
CA ARG A 203 3.92 -8.78 -22.68
C ARG A 203 4.06 -9.67 -21.45
N ARG A 204 4.10 -9.07 -20.24
CA ARG A 204 4.22 -9.81 -18.97
C ARG A 204 2.98 -10.66 -18.69
N ILE A 205 1.78 -10.17 -18.98
CA ILE A 205 0.53 -10.93 -18.81
C ILE A 205 0.47 -12.09 -19.80
N LEU A 206 0.82 -11.88 -21.07
CA LEU A 206 0.90 -12.95 -22.08
C LEU A 206 1.92 -14.03 -21.66
N LYS A 207 3.05 -13.64 -21.07
CA LYS A 207 4.02 -14.59 -20.48
C LYS A 207 3.39 -15.39 -19.33
N ALA A 208 2.69 -14.71 -18.41
CA ALA A 208 2.02 -15.34 -17.26
C ALA A 208 0.94 -16.35 -17.70
N ARG A 209 0.18 -16.06 -18.76
CA ARG A 209 -0.84 -16.97 -19.33
C ARG A 209 -0.26 -18.27 -19.87
N LYS A 210 0.95 -18.22 -20.42
CA LYS A 210 1.65 -19.39 -20.96
C LYS A 210 2.27 -20.28 -19.87
N SER A 211 2.38 -19.79 -18.63
CA SER A 211 2.88 -20.58 -17.52
C SER A 211 1.88 -21.68 -17.14
N SER A 212 2.38 -22.89 -16.90
CA SER A 212 1.62 -24.06 -16.42
C SER A 212 1.05 -23.85 -15.00
N GLU A 213 1.49 -22.82 -14.28
CA GLU A 213 0.90 -22.37 -13.01
C GLU A 213 -0.52 -21.82 -13.17
N SER A 214 -0.96 -21.49 -14.40
CA SER A 214 -2.31 -20.97 -14.67
C SER A 214 -3.46 -21.94 -14.35
N LEU A 215 -3.17 -23.26 -14.26
CA LEU A 215 -4.17 -24.30 -13.96
C LEU A 215 -4.29 -24.61 -12.47
N GLN A 216 -3.30 -24.22 -11.64
CA GLN A 216 -3.34 -24.45 -10.21
C GLN A 216 -3.80 -23.18 -9.49
N LEU A 217 -4.55 -23.34 -8.40
CA LEU A 217 -4.87 -22.19 -7.56
C LEU A 217 -3.57 -21.63 -6.99
N ARG A 218 -3.23 -20.43 -7.42
CA ARG A 218 -2.02 -19.71 -7.03
C ARG A 218 -1.88 -19.56 -5.52
N VAL A 219 -0.65 -19.44 -5.07
CA VAL A 219 -0.31 -19.18 -3.68
C VAL A 219 0.14 -17.72 -3.58
N PHE A 220 -0.32 -17.04 -2.54
CA PHE A 220 0.17 -15.70 -2.26
C PHE A 220 1.58 -15.76 -1.69
N GLU A 221 2.50 -15.15 -2.42
CA GLU A 221 3.87 -14.93 -2.00
C GLU A 221 4.19 -13.44 -2.16
N VAL A 222 4.67 -12.83 -1.09
CA VAL A 222 5.09 -11.44 -1.12
C VAL A 222 6.38 -11.36 -1.93
N PRO A 223 6.41 -10.67 -3.08
CA PRO A 223 7.63 -10.58 -3.87
C PRO A 223 8.68 -9.78 -3.10
N LYS A 224 9.95 -10.15 -3.32
CA LYS A 224 11.07 -9.38 -2.77
C LYS A 224 11.11 -8.01 -3.45
N ILE A 225 10.97 -6.96 -2.64
CA ILE A 225 10.98 -5.58 -3.12
C ILE A 225 12.40 -5.11 -3.42
N ASN A 226 12.60 -4.52 -4.59
CA ASN A 226 13.82 -3.83 -4.98
C ASN A 226 13.82 -2.41 -4.40
N LEU A 227 14.57 -2.21 -3.32
CA LEU A 227 14.68 -0.91 -2.65
C LEU A 227 15.46 0.16 -3.46
N ASN A 228 16.16 -0.25 -4.52
CA ASN A 228 16.89 0.64 -5.42
C ASN A 228 16.08 1.00 -6.68
N ALA A 229 14.82 0.58 -6.77
CA ALA A 229 13.97 0.87 -7.91
C ALA A 229 13.73 2.39 -8.03
N SER A 230 14.00 2.95 -9.22
CA SER A 230 13.70 4.35 -9.55
C SER A 230 12.27 4.54 -10.07
N SER A 231 11.59 3.44 -10.40
CA SER A 231 10.21 3.39 -10.86
C SER A 231 9.50 2.17 -10.27
N TYR A 232 8.17 2.27 -10.12
CA TYR A 232 7.34 1.16 -9.65
C TYR A 232 7.37 -0.05 -10.59
N ILE A 233 7.74 0.15 -11.86
CA ILE A 233 7.93 -0.90 -12.86
C ILE A 233 9.08 -1.84 -12.46
N ASP A 234 10.07 -1.32 -11.74
CA ASP A 234 11.28 -2.04 -11.30
C ASP A 234 11.20 -2.50 -9.84
N LEU A 235 10.03 -2.34 -9.22
CA LEU A 235 9.81 -2.62 -7.80
C LEU A 235 9.99 -4.10 -7.45
N ILE A 236 9.73 -4.99 -8.41
CA ILE A 236 9.86 -6.44 -8.25
C ILE A 236 10.66 -7.05 -9.41
N ASP A 237 11.17 -8.25 -9.17
CA ASP A 237 11.94 -9.00 -10.17
C ASP A 237 11.03 -9.75 -11.15
N TRP A 238 10.76 -9.12 -12.28
CA TRP A 238 9.95 -9.68 -13.37
C TRP A 238 10.59 -10.84 -14.14
N GLN A 239 11.82 -11.24 -13.80
CA GLN A 239 12.39 -12.47 -14.34
C GLN A 239 11.72 -13.71 -13.75
N GLN A 240 11.17 -13.61 -12.54
CA GLN A 240 10.41 -14.67 -11.88
C GLN A 240 9.08 -14.97 -12.59
N SER A 241 8.50 -16.12 -12.27
CA SER A 241 7.15 -16.49 -12.72
C SER A 241 6.13 -15.81 -11.81
N TYR A 242 5.17 -15.11 -12.40
CA TYR A 242 4.03 -14.52 -11.70
C TYR A 242 2.73 -14.92 -12.39
N SER A 243 1.68 -15.06 -11.59
CA SER A 243 0.33 -15.34 -12.09
C SER A 243 -0.26 -14.15 -12.84
N GLN A 244 -1.12 -14.44 -13.81
CA GLN A 244 -1.92 -13.39 -14.45
C GLN A 244 -2.95 -12.81 -13.46
N PRO A 245 -3.31 -11.52 -13.55
CA PRO A 245 -4.39 -10.96 -12.76
C PRO A 245 -5.73 -11.67 -13.07
N PRO A 246 -6.42 -12.27 -12.09
CA PRO A 246 -7.68 -13.00 -12.34
C PRO A 246 -8.78 -12.14 -12.96
N ILE A 247 -8.76 -10.83 -12.72
CA ILE A 247 -9.71 -9.88 -13.32
C ILE A 247 -9.59 -9.81 -14.85
N LEU A 248 -8.44 -10.22 -15.41
CA LEU A 248 -8.18 -10.25 -16.84
C LEU A 248 -8.51 -11.61 -17.47
N THR A 249 -9.02 -12.60 -16.72
CA THR A 249 -9.30 -13.94 -17.26
C THR A 249 -10.19 -13.89 -18.51
N ASN A 250 -11.14 -12.96 -18.56
CA ASN A 250 -12.08 -12.80 -19.68
C ASN A 250 -11.54 -11.89 -20.80
N VAL A 251 -10.37 -11.27 -20.63
CA VAL A 251 -9.73 -10.45 -21.67
C VAL A 251 -9.03 -11.39 -22.66
N PRO A 252 -9.41 -11.43 -23.94
CA PRO A 252 -8.80 -12.34 -24.91
C PRO A 252 -7.32 -12.04 -25.17
N ASP A 253 -6.51 -13.08 -25.46
CA ASP A 253 -5.10 -12.91 -25.86
C ASP A 253 -4.95 -11.97 -27.06
N LYS A 254 -5.88 -12.03 -28.03
CA LYS A 254 -5.88 -11.12 -29.20
C LYS A 254 -5.89 -9.64 -28.81
N THR A 255 -6.55 -9.28 -27.71
CA THR A 255 -6.62 -7.89 -27.24
C THR A 255 -5.26 -7.45 -26.69
N LEU A 256 -4.59 -8.33 -25.93
CA LEU A 256 -3.25 -8.06 -25.43
C LEU A 256 -2.21 -8.06 -26.56
N HIS A 257 -2.37 -8.90 -27.58
CA HIS A 257 -1.53 -8.87 -28.77
C HIS A 257 -1.66 -7.56 -29.55
N SER A 258 -2.90 -7.08 -29.78
CA SER A 258 -3.14 -5.75 -30.39
C SER A 258 -2.43 -4.65 -29.61
N LEU A 259 -2.55 -4.66 -28.27
CA LEU A 259 -1.87 -3.68 -27.41
C LEU A 259 -0.34 -3.71 -27.57
N VAL A 260 0.23 -4.90 -27.76
CA VAL A 260 1.68 -5.05 -28.01
C VAL A 260 2.05 -4.55 -29.41
N GLU A 261 1.25 -4.86 -30.42
CA GLU A 261 1.47 -4.46 -31.82
C GLU A 261 1.35 -2.95 -32.02
N SER A 262 0.45 -2.30 -31.29
CA SER A 262 0.28 -0.85 -31.28
C SER A 262 1.32 -0.10 -30.43
N GLY A 263 2.26 -0.81 -29.80
CA GLY A 263 3.26 -0.19 -28.92
C GLY A 263 2.66 0.43 -27.66
N GLY A 264 1.52 -0.11 -27.20
CA GLY A 264 0.79 0.38 -26.04
C GLY A 264 -0.27 1.44 -26.34
N ASP A 265 -0.58 1.75 -27.61
CA ASP A 265 -1.56 2.79 -27.94
C ASP A 265 -3.02 2.39 -27.69
N ASP A 266 -3.33 1.11 -27.82
CA ASP A 266 -4.67 0.62 -27.50
C ASP A 266 -4.95 0.71 -25.99
N GLU A 267 -6.24 0.71 -25.63
CA GLU A 267 -6.66 0.61 -24.24
C GLU A 267 -7.26 -0.77 -23.96
N VAL A 268 -6.87 -1.36 -22.83
CA VAL A 268 -7.49 -2.58 -22.33
C VAL A 268 -8.56 -2.19 -21.32
N LEU A 269 -9.82 -2.42 -21.67
CA LEU A 269 -10.93 -2.25 -20.75
C LEU A 269 -10.97 -3.43 -19.78
N PHE A 270 -10.77 -3.15 -18.50
CA PHE A 270 -11.01 -4.07 -17.41
C PHE A 270 -11.73 -3.35 -16.27
N LEU A 271 -12.32 -4.11 -15.35
CA LEU A 271 -13.02 -3.55 -14.20
C LEU A 271 -12.03 -2.75 -13.35
N ARG A 272 -12.18 -1.42 -13.36
CA ARG A 272 -11.43 -0.53 -12.46
C ARG A 272 -12.01 -0.65 -11.06
N LEU A 273 -11.26 -1.31 -10.20
CA LEU A 273 -11.58 -1.39 -8.79
C LEU A 273 -11.02 -0.12 -8.13
N PRO A 274 -11.85 0.72 -7.51
CA PRO A 274 -11.34 1.86 -6.79
C PRO A 274 -10.44 1.34 -5.66
N CYS A 275 -9.20 1.80 -5.60
CA CYS A 275 -8.33 1.61 -4.45
C CYS A 275 -8.41 2.89 -3.58
N HIS A 276 -8.19 2.77 -2.28
CA HIS A 276 -8.14 3.92 -1.34
C HIS A 276 -9.44 4.68 -1.07
N THR A 277 -10.59 4.21 -1.56
CA THR A 277 -11.86 4.82 -1.14
C THR A 277 -12.24 4.38 0.27
N GLN A 278 -12.92 5.26 1.01
CA GLN A 278 -13.52 4.90 2.30
C GLN A 278 -14.46 3.67 2.20
N ALA A 279 -15.06 3.45 1.04
CA ALA A 279 -15.87 2.25 0.79
C ALA A 279 -15.03 0.97 0.83
N VAL A 280 -13.83 1.00 0.22
CA VAL A 280 -12.89 -0.13 0.21
C VAL A 280 -12.34 -0.38 1.61
N GLU A 281 -11.96 0.67 2.35
CA GLU A 281 -11.50 0.51 3.74
C GLU A 281 -12.57 -0.14 4.64
N ARG A 282 -13.83 0.27 4.48
CA ARG A 282 -14.96 -0.36 5.19
C ARG A 282 -15.16 -1.81 4.77
N ALA A 283 -15.04 -2.12 3.49
CA ALA A 283 -15.16 -3.49 2.99
C ALA A 283 -14.03 -4.39 3.56
N VAL A 284 -12.79 -3.91 3.55
CA VAL A 284 -11.64 -4.60 4.15
C VAL A 284 -11.90 -4.93 5.61
N LYS A 285 -12.41 -3.96 6.40
CA LYS A 285 -12.73 -4.17 7.81
C LYS A 285 -13.80 -5.26 8.01
N ILE A 286 -14.87 -5.22 7.22
CA ILE A 286 -15.96 -6.22 7.30
C ILE A 286 -15.42 -7.61 6.96
N VAL A 287 -14.60 -7.73 5.92
CA VAL A 287 -13.99 -9.01 5.53
C VAL A 287 -13.08 -9.53 6.64
N THR A 288 -12.23 -8.68 7.23
CA THR A 288 -11.37 -9.08 8.35
C THR A 288 -12.19 -9.53 9.56
N GLU A 289 -13.25 -8.82 9.94
CA GLU A 289 -14.11 -9.20 11.06
C GLU A 289 -14.80 -10.55 10.81
N ALA A 290 -15.31 -10.77 9.59
CA ALA A 290 -15.91 -12.05 9.19
C ALA A 290 -14.87 -13.19 9.19
N SER A 291 -13.68 -12.95 8.65
CA SER A 291 -12.57 -13.91 8.64
C SER A 291 -12.19 -14.35 10.06
N MET A 292 -12.13 -13.41 11.01
CA MET A 292 -11.81 -13.71 12.41
C MET A 292 -12.85 -14.60 13.10
N GLN A 293 -14.11 -14.58 12.65
CA GLN A 293 -15.17 -15.43 13.20
C GLN A 293 -15.13 -16.86 12.64
N LEU A 294 -14.64 -17.03 11.41
CA LEU A 294 -14.61 -18.29 10.68
C LEU A 294 -13.31 -19.08 10.91
N CYS A 295 -12.18 -18.39 11.05
CA CYS A 295 -10.92 -19.04 11.38
C CYS A 295 -10.88 -19.35 12.88
N HIS A 296 -11.27 -20.58 13.25
CA HIS A 296 -10.98 -21.11 14.58
C HIS A 296 -9.49 -20.90 14.91
N LYS A 297 -9.17 -20.52 16.16
CA LYS A 297 -7.82 -20.16 16.68
C LYS A 297 -6.70 -21.20 16.48
N THR A 298 -6.98 -22.31 15.82
CA THR A 298 -6.06 -23.41 15.53
C THR A 298 -5.45 -23.26 14.14
N ALA A 299 -4.12 -23.28 14.11
CA ALA A 299 -3.22 -23.07 12.97
C ALA A 299 -2.97 -21.59 12.61
N ARG A 300 -2.29 -20.88 13.52
CA ARG A 300 -1.29 -19.90 13.06
C ARG A 300 -0.23 -20.72 12.31
N GLU A 301 -0.25 -20.66 10.98
CA GLU A 301 0.88 -21.14 10.17
C GLU A 301 2.11 -20.30 10.56
N ALA A 302 3.18 -20.98 10.95
CA ALA A 302 4.48 -20.39 11.30
C ALA A 302 5.25 -19.98 10.05
#